data_AF-A0A6J2JFV0-F1
#
_entry.id   AF-A0A6J2JFV0-F1
#
_cell.length_a   1.000
_cell.length_b   1.000
_cell.length_c   1.000
_cell.angle_alpha   90.00
_cell.angle_beta   90.00
_cell.angle_gamma   90.00
#
_symmetry.space_group_name_H-M   'P 1'
#
loop_
_entity.id
_entity.type
_entity.pdbx_description
1 polymer ?
#
loop_
_entity_poly.entity_id
_entity_poly.type
_entity_poly.pdbx_seq_one_letter_code
_entity_poly.pdbx_strand_id
1 'polypeptide(L)'
;MTAELIRDADLKVRHADKIQSQYKNSVTYELGTIAAGIQDKYRHMLEIYRIYSNVTLHMAVNFTIYDSLNAYHVLQSDYNEIKVEQNLFYEVLAKHEGEKRKLEKLRKKQLDKMRGSLGFEGGGGRGRRLGNRKPALWRDGGAFEAGNFDFGADLK
;
A
#
# COMPACT_ATOMS: atom_id res chain seq x y z
N MET A 1 44.31 6.94 1.65
CA MET A 1 42.95 7.31 2.08
C MET A 1 41.86 6.93 1.07
N THR A 2 42.17 6.81 -0.23
CA THR A 2 41.18 6.48 -1.29
C THR A 2 40.83 4.98 -1.41
N ALA A 3 41.80 4.07 -1.21
CA ALA A 3 41.56 2.63 -1.36
C ALA A 3 40.62 2.02 -0.30
N GLU A 4 40.68 2.52 0.94
CA GLU A 4 39.81 2.07 2.04
C GLU A 4 38.36 2.52 1.83
N LEU A 5 38.15 3.74 1.33
CA LEU A 5 36.82 4.28 0.98
C LEU A 5 36.17 3.47 -0.16
N ILE A 6 36.94 3.11 -1.19
CA ILE A 6 36.43 2.29 -2.31
C ILE A 6 36.02 0.91 -1.80
N ARG A 7 36.84 0.29 -0.95
CA ARG A 7 36.53 -1.04 -0.38
C ARG A 7 35.29 -1.02 0.52
N ASP A 8 35.11 0.03 1.31
CA ASP A 8 33.90 0.21 2.13
C ASP A 8 32.64 0.39 1.28
N ALA A 9 32.73 1.21 0.22
CA ALA A 9 31.63 1.39 -0.74
C ALA A 9 31.24 0.06 -1.40
N ASP A 10 32.22 -0.71 -1.89
CA ASP A 10 31.98 -2.03 -2.50
C ASP A 10 31.30 -3.00 -1.53
N LEU A 11 31.71 -3.01 -0.27
CA LEU A 11 31.10 -3.87 0.75
C LEU A 11 29.65 -3.47 1.02
N LYS A 12 29.35 -2.17 1.08
CA LYS A 12 27.99 -1.65 1.25
C LYS A 12 27.08 -2.02 0.08
N VAL A 13 27.59 -1.89 -1.16
CA VAL A 13 26.84 -2.29 -2.37
C VAL A 13 26.52 -3.77 -2.34
N ARG A 14 27.52 -4.64 -2.09
CA ARG A 14 27.30 -6.09 -1.97
C ARG A 14 26.28 -6.45 -0.89
N HIS A 15 26.30 -5.74 0.23
CA HIS A 15 25.35 -5.97 1.31
C HIS A 15 23.93 -5.54 0.91
N ALA A 16 23.79 -4.41 0.21
CA ALA A 16 22.51 -3.96 -0.32
C ALA A 16 21.94 -4.96 -1.34
N ASP A 17 22.76 -5.47 -2.26
CA ASP A 17 22.35 -6.49 -3.25
C ASP A 17 21.86 -7.76 -2.56
N LYS A 18 22.56 -8.19 -1.51
CA LYS A 18 22.16 -9.36 -0.73
C LYS A 18 20.80 -9.15 -0.07
N ILE A 19 20.58 -8.01 0.60
CA ILE A 19 19.29 -7.67 1.21
C ILE A 19 18.20 -7.65 0.13
N GLN A 20 18.44 -6.97 -0.99
CA GLN A 20 17.49 -6.90 -2.09
C GLN A 20 17.11 -8.30 -2.58
N SER A 21 18.08 -9.18 -2.82
CA SER A 21 17.81 -10.55 -3.27
C SER A 21 17.00 -11.37 -2.26
N GLN A 22 17.24 -11.18 -0.96
CA GLN A 22 16.57 -11.92 0.11
C GLN A 22 15.12 -11.49 0.31
N TYR A 23 14.84 -10.19 0.19
CA TYR A 23 13.53 -9.62 0.52
C TYR A 23 12.71 -9.19 -0.70
N LYS A 24 13.20 -9.42 -1.93
CA LYS A 24 12.54 -8.98 -3.17
C LYS A 24 11.05 -9.32 -3.27
N ASN A 25 10.63 -10.46 -2.73
CA ASN A 25 9.24 -10.94 -2.79
C ASN A 25 8.43 -10.60 -1.52
N SER A 26 9.00 -9.81 -0.61
CA SER A 26 8.33 -9.37 0.60
C SER A 26 7.56 -8.09 0.32
N VAL A 27 6.28 -8.08 0.67
CA VAL A 27 5.41 -6.90 0.60
C VAL A 27 6.07 -5.68 1.26
N THR A 28 6.67 -5.88 2.43
CA THR A 28 7.30 -4.80 3.19
C THR A 28 8.49 -4.20 2.46
N TYR A 29 9.23 -5.02 1.71
CA TYR A 29 10.38 -4.54 0.94
C TYR A 29 9.93 -3.79 -0.33
N GLU A 30 8.94 -4.31 -1.05
CA GLU A 30 8.37 -3.64 -2.23
C GLU A 30 7.75 -2.29 -1.85
N LEU A 31 6.90 -2.26 -0.82
CA LEU A 31 6.29 -1.02 -0.31
C LEU A 31 7.33 -0.05 0.25
N GLY A 32 8.34 -0.56 0.97
CA GLY A 32 9.43 0.26 1.51
C GLY A 32 10.25 0.92 0.41
N THR A 33 10.50 0.21 -0.69
CA THR A 33 11.24 0.75 -1.85
C THR A 33 10.47 1.89 -2.51
N ILE A 34 9.17 1.72 -2.72
CA ILE A 34 8.31 2.77 -3.28
C ILE A 34 8.23 3.97 -2.34
N ALA A 35 8.05 3.73 -1.03
CA ALA A 35 8.00 4.80 -0.04
C ALA A 35 9.30 5.61 0.03
N ALA A 36 10.46 4.96 -0.10
CA ALA A 36 11.75 5.64 -0.18
C ALA A 36 11.84 6.53 -1.43
N GLY A 37 11.38 6.04 -2.59
CA GLY A 37 11.31 6.82 -3.82
C GLY A 37 10.46 8.09 -3.69
N ILE A 38 9.32 8.00 -3.02
CA ILE A 38 8.44 9.14 -2.73
C ILE A 38 9.15 10.13 -1.80
N GLN A 39 9.78 9.64 -0.73
CA GLN A 39 10.50 10.48 0.24
C GLN A 39 11.66 11.25 -0.41
N ASP A 40 12.43 10.60 -1.27
CA ASP A 40 13.55 11.25 -1.96
C ASP A 40 13.08 12.39 -2.87
N LYS A 41 11.96 12.21 -3.59
CA LYS A 41 11.36 13.28 -4.42
C LYS A 41 10.82 14.42 -3.57
N TYR A 42 10.13 14.12 -2.47
CA TYR A 42 9.70 15.16 -1.52
C TYR A 42 10.88 15.95 -0.96
N ARG A 43 11.99 15.29 -0.63
CA ARG A 43 13.21 15.97 -0.17
C ARG A 43 13.74 16.90 -1.27
N HIS A 44 13.88 16.41 -2.49
CA HIS A 44 14.36 17.20 -3.63
C HIS A 44 13.47 18.43 -3.90
N MET A 45 12.15 18.25 -3.87
CA MET A 45 11.20 19.35 -4.00
C MET A 45 11.38 20.41 -2.91
N LEU A 46 11.56 19.98 -1.65
CA LEU A 46 11.79 20.90 -0.53
C LEU A 46 13.12 21.65 -0.66
N GLU A 47 14.17 20.99 -1.15
CA GLU A 47 15.47 21.62 -1.40
C GLU A 47 15.36 22.73 -2.45
N ILE A 48 14.72 22.44 -3.59
CA ILE A 48 14.46 23.43 -4.64
C ILE A 48 13.60 24.56 -4.09
N TYR A 49 12.48 24.24 -3.44
CA TYR A 49 11.60 25.24 -2.87
C TYR A 49 12.35 26.17 -1.91
N ARG A 50 13.21 25.63 -1.04
CA ARG A 50 13.99 26.41 -0.08
C ARG A 50 14.99 27.36 -0.76
N ILE A 51 15.57 26.98 -1.89
CA ILE A 51 16.50 27.84 -2.65
C ILE A 51 15.76 29.02 -3.25
N TYR A 52 14.64 28.75 -3.95
CA TYR A 52 13.92 29.77 -4.71
C TYR A 52 12.95 30.61 -3.87
N SER A 53 12.51 30.14 -2.70
CA SER A 53 11.68 30.92 -1.76
C SER A 53 12.49 31.86 -0.84
N ASN A 54 13.81 31.70 -0.78
CA ASN A 54 14.65 32.53 0.08
C ASN A 54 14.97 33.87 -0.59
N VAL A 55 14.31 34.92 -0.12
CA VAL A 55 14.45 36.30 -0.65
C VAL A 55 15.90 36.79 -0.58
N THR A 56 16.64 36.47 0.48
CA THR A 56 18.04 36.89 0.65
C THR A 56 18.94 36.27 -0.41
N LEU A 57 18.77 34.97 -0.69
CA LEU A 57 19.48 34.28 -1.78
C LEU A 57 19.07 34.85 -3.14
N HIS A 58 17.78 35.12 -3.34
CA HIS A 58 17.28 35.69 -4.58
C HIS A 58 17.89 37.07 -4.88
N MET A 59 18.05 37.91 -3.85
CA MET A 59 18.70 39.22 -3.98
C MET A 59 20.22 39.12 -4.18
N ALA A 60 20.89 38.13 -3.58
CA ALA A 60 22.33 37.97 -3.69
C ALA A 60 22.78 37.32 -5.00
N VAL A 61 22.01 36.37 -5.54
CA VAL A 61 22.38 35.56 -6.71
C VAL A 61 21.79 36.11 -8.02
N ASN A 62 20.89 37.10 -7.96
CA ASN A 62 20.20 37.68 -9.12
C ASN A 62 19.49 36.61 -9.98
N PHE A 63 18.67 35.76 -9.36
CA PHE A 63 17.88 34.78 -10.11
C PHE A 63 17.03 35.46 -11.18
N THR A 64 17.05 34.89 -12.38
CA THR A 64 16.20 35.34 -13.47
C THR A 64 14.81 34.70 -13.36
N ILE A 65 13.83 35.30 -14.03
CA ILE A 65 12.47 34.72 -14.11
C ILE A 65 12.51 33.31 -14.73
N TYR A 66 13.41 33.07 -15.69
CA TYR A 66 13.59 31.76 -16.31
C TYR A 66 14.07 30.69 -15.31
N ASP A 67 14.92 31.06 -14.35
CA ASP A 67 15.37 30.13 -13.31
C ASP A 67 14.21 29.70 -12.42
N SER A 68 13.35 30.63 -12.04
CA SER A 68 12.15 30.36 -11.24
C SER A 68 11.13 29.50 -12.01
N LEU A 69 10.96 29.73 -13.31
CA LEU A 69 10.08 28.90 -14.17
C LEU A 69 10.63 27.49 -14.33
N ASN A 70 11.94 27.35 -14.53
CA ASN A 70 12.59 26.03 -14.61
C ASN A 70 12.43 25.27 -13.30
N ALA A 71 12.66 25.93 -12.16
CA ALA A 71 12.45 25.33 -10.84
C ALA A 71 11.01 24.85 -10.65
N TYR A 72 10.03 25.66 -11.06
CA TYR A 72 8.63 25.26 -11.05
C TYR A 72 8.35 24.00 -11.87
N HIS A 73 8.92 23.90 -13.08
CA HIS A 73 8.74 22.71 -13.92
C HIS A 73 9.37 21.46 -13.32
N VAL A 74 10.53 21.59 -12.66
CA VAL A 74 11.15 20.47 -11.93
C VAL A 74 10.24 20.02 -10.78
N LEU A 75 9.74 20.96 -9.96
CA LEU A 75 8.79 20.66 -8.89
C LEU A 75 7.52 19.98 -9.40
N GLN A 76 7.00 20.43 -10.55
CA GLN A 76 5.83 19.85 -11.18
C GLN A 76 6.11 18.41 -11.67
N SER A 77 7.28 18.16 -12.23
CA SER A 77 7.72 16.82 -12.64
C SER A 77 7.78 15.86 -11.45
N ASP A 78 8.49 16.27 -10.38
CA ASP A 78 8.62 15.47 -9.15
C ASP A 78 7.26 15.15 -8.53
N TYR A 79 6.35 16.12 -8.51
CA TYR A 79 4.99 15.92 -8.02
C TYR A 79 4.21 14.89 -8.84
N ASN A 80 4.34 14.93 -10.17
CA ASN A 80 3.69 13.97 -11.04
C ASN A 80 4.23 12.55 -10.82
N GLU A 81 5.54 12.42 -10.64
CA GLU A 81 6.17 11.13 -10.33
C GLU A 81 5.72 10.59 -8.96
N ILE A 82 5.61 11.45 -7.94
CA ILE A 82 5.05 11.07 -6.62
C ILE A 82 3.64 10.50 -6.78
N LYS A 83 2.79 11.11 -7.61
CA LYS A 83 1.44 10.59 -7.90
C LYS A 83 1.48 9.19 -8.52
N VAL A 84 2.39 8.96 -9.46
CA VAL A 84 2.55 7.65 -10.10
C VAL A 84 3.00 6.61 -9.08
N GLU A 85 3.98 6.93 -8.25
CA GLU A 85 4.48 6.02 -7.21
C GLU A 85 3.45 5.76 -6.11
N GLN A 86 2.66 6.76 -5.75
CA GLN A 86 1.55 6.59 -4.81
C GLN A 86 0.51 5.61 -5.36
N ASN A 87 0.16 5.70 -6.64
CA ASN A 87 -0.74 4.75 -7.27
C ASN A 87 -0.15 3.33 -7.26
N LEU A 88 1.14 3.19 -7.61
CA LEU A 88 1.85 1.92 -7.57
C LEU A 88 1.86 1.31 -6.16
N PHE A 89 2.04 2.15 -5.12
CA PHE A 89 1.99 1.71 -3.72
C PHE A 89 0.65 1.07 -3.38
N TYR A 90 -0.46 1.69 -3.78
CA TYR A 90 -1.79 1.15 -3.55
C TYR A 90 -2.08 -0.10 -4.38
N GLU A 91 -1.57 -0.20 -5.61
CA GLU A 91 -1.68 -1.39 -6.45
C GLU A 91 -0.98 -2.60 -5.81
N VAL A 92 0.24 -2.43 -5.30
CA VAL A 92 0.99 -3.48 -4.60
C VAL A 92 0.26 -3.93 -3.33
N LEU A 93 -0.26 -2.98 -2.54
CA LEU A 93 -1.09 -3.29 -1.38
C LEU A 93 -2.31 -4.13 -1.75
N ALA A 94 -3.09 -3.69 -2.75
CA ALA A 94 -4.29 -4.38 -3.19
C ALA A 94 -4.00 -5.79 -3.72
N LYS A 95 -2.90 -5.96 -4.47
CA LYS A 95 -2.45 -7.26 -4.96
C LYS A 95 -2.17 -8.23 -3.82
N HIS A 96 -1.38 -7.81 -2.82
CA HIS A 96 -1.03 -8.68 -1.70
C HIS A 96 -2.20 -8.99 -0.77
N GLU A 97 -3.11 -8.04 -0.56
CA GLU A 97 -4.36 -8.34 0.15
C GLU A 97 -5.20 -9.39 -0.59
N GLY A 98 -5.30 -9.28 -1.92
CA GLY A 98 -5.99 -10.25 -2.76
C GLY A 98 -5.40 -11.66 -2.65
N GLU A 99 -4.06 -11.76 -2.67
CA GLU A 99 -3.33 -13.02 -2.50
C GLU A 99 -3.56 -13.63 -1.11
N LYS A 100 -3.48 -12.82 -0.05
CA LYS A 100 -3.74 -13.26 1.33
C LYS A 100 -5.15 -13.83 1.48
N ARG A 101 -6.17 -13.14 0.96
CA ARG A 101 -7.57 -13.61 0.98
C ARG A 101 -7.75 -14.93 0.21
N LYS A 102 -7.07 -15.12 -0.92
CA LYS A 102 -7.09 -16.40 -1.67
C LYS A 102 -6.47 -17.54 -0.84
N LEU A 103 -5.34 -17.27 -0.19
CA LEU A 103 -4.65 -18.25 0.64
C LEU A 103 -5.48 -18.68 1.86
N GLU A 104 -6.14 -17.74 2.52
CA GLU A 104 -7.03 -18.00 3.65
C GLU A 104 -8.23 -18.87 3.24
N LYS A 105 -8.85 -18.59 2.09
CA LYS A 105 -9.93 -19.43 1.53
C LYS A 105 -9.44 -20.85 1.23
N LEU A 106 -8.23 -21.01 0.71
CA LEU A 106 -7.65 -22.33 0.45
C LEU A 106 -7.37 -23.09 1.76
N ARG A 107 -6.77 -22.44 2.76
CA ARG A 107 -6.54 -23.02 4.09
C ARG A 107 -7.83 -23.46 4.75
N LYS A 108 -8.87 -22.63 4.70
CA LYS A 108 -10.20 -22.97 5.24
C LYS A 108 -10.78 -24.21 4.55
N LYS A 109 -10.74 -24.27 3.22
CA LYS A 109 -11.18 -25.45 2.45
C LYS A 109 -10.40 -26.72 2.82
N GLN A 110 -9.09 -26.63 3.07
CA GLN A 110 -8.28 -27.77 3.51
C GLN A 110 -8.65 -28.22 4.92
N LEU A 111 -8.84 -27.28 5.85
CA LEU A 111 -9.30 -27.55 7.22
C LEU A 111 -10.69 -28.21 7.23
N ASP A 112 -11.62 -27.73 6.42
CA ASP A 112 -12.97 -28.30 6.31
C ASP A 112 -12.92 -29.74 5.75
N LYS A 113 -12.04 -30.01 4.77
CA LYS A 113 -11.79 -31.38 4.29
C LYS A 113 -11.20 -32.29 5.36
N MET A 114 -10.23 -31.80 6.14
CA MET A 114 -9.62 -32.58 7.22
C MET A 114 -10.61 -32.85 8.37
N ARG A 115 -11.48 -31.89 8.69
CA ARG A 115 -12.60 -32.08 9.63
C ARG A 115 -13.60 -33.12 9.12
N GLY A 116 -13.91 -33.11 7.83
CA GLY A 116 -14.75 -34.13 7.19
C GLY A 116 -14.13 -35.54 7.23
N SER A 117 -12.81 -35.65 7.10
CA SER A 117 -12.09 -36.94 7.17
C SER A 117 -11.81 -37.44 8.59
N LEU A 118 -11.90 -36.59 9.62
CA LEU A 118 -11.64 -36.94 11.03
C LEU A 118 -12.89 -37.43 11.79
N GLY A 119 -14.02 -37.64 11.12
CA GLY A 119 -15.16 -38.35 11.69
C GLY A 119 -15.91 -37.57 12.77
N PHE A 120 -16.96 -36.85 12.35
CA PHE A 120 -18.20 -36.87 13.13
C PHE A 120 -19.24 -37.64 12.31
N GLU A 121 -18.96 -38.93 12.08
CA GLU A 121 -20.01 -39.92 11.85
C GLU A 121 -20.69 -40.20 13.19
N GLY A 122 -21.50 -39.25 13.64
CA GLY A 122 -22.53 -39.51 14.63
C GLY A 122 -23.69 -40.24 13.97
N GLY A 123 -23.61 -41.58 13.98
CA GLY A 123 -24.73 -42.54 13.99
C GLY A 123 -25.98 -42.25 13.17
N GLY A 124 -26.20 -43.04 12.12
CA GLY A 124 -27.45 -43.07 11.38
C GLY A 124 -28.68 -43.44 12.23
N GLY A 125 -29.81 -42.82 11.90
CA GLY A 125 -31.12 -43.20 12.42
C GLY A 125 -32.22 -42.67 11.49
N ARG A 126 -32.89 -43.58 10.77
CA ARG A 126 -34.05 -43.28 9.91
C ARG A 126 -35.18 -42.67 10.76
N GLY A 127 -35.37 -41.36 10.67
CA GLY A 127 -36.52 -40.64 11.24
C GLY A 127 -37.57 -40.35 10.17
N ARG A 128 -38.79 -40.83 10.40
CA ARG A 128 -39.94 -40.87 9.48
C ARG A 128 -40.39 -39.49 9.00
N ARG A 129 -40.90 -39.45 7.76
CA ARG A 129 -41.78 -38.40 7.24
C ARG A 129 -43.04 -38.31 8.11
N LEU A 130 -43.26 -37.15 8.73
CA LEU A 130 -44.55 -36.58 9.13
C LEU A 130 -44.38 -35.07 8.85
N GLY A 131 -45.04 -34.46 7.87
CA GLY A 131 -46.48 -34.22 7.87
C GLY A 131 -46.75 -32.80 8.42
N ASN A 132 -46.92 -31.84 7.50
CA ASN A 132 -47.66 -30.56 7.62
C ASN A 132 -47.42 -29.60 8.81
N ARG A 133 -46.90 -28.39 8.50
CA ARG A 133 -47.64 -27.10 8.48
C ARG A 133 -46.67 -25.92 8.28
N LYS A 134 -46.74 -25.25 7.12
CA LYS A 134 -46.63 -23.77 7.02
C LYS A 134 -48.07 -23.24 7.15
N PRO A 135 -48.37 -22.00 7.61
CA PRO A 135 -47.65 -20.76 7.26
C PRO A 135 -47.62 -19.62 8.32
N ALA A 136 -46.84 -18.57 8.04
CA ALA A 136 -47.02 -17.14 8.38
C ALA A 136 -45.61 -16.49 8.35
N LEU A 137 -45.16 -15.85 7.28
CA LEU A 137 -45.57 -14.53 6.79
C LEU A 137 -45.48 -13.45 7.87
N TRP A 138 -44.26 -12.91 8.05
CA TRP A 138 -44.06 -11.50 8.33
C TRP A 138 -43.08 -10.98 7.29
N ARG A 139 -43.64 -10.22 6.37
CA ARG A 139 -42.97 -9.31 5.46
C ARG A 139 -43.03 -7.96 6.14
N ASP A 140 -41.90 -7.26 6.17
CA ASP A 140 -41.66 -5.80 6.28
C ASP A 140 -40.22 -5.68 6.81
N GLY A 141 -39.24 -5.21 6.05
CA GLY A 141 -39.17 -3.86 5.51
C GLY A 141 -38.32 -3.01 6.46
N GLY A 142 -37.01 -2.91 6.21
CA GLY A 142 -36.10 -2.13 7.05
C GLY A 142 -34.71 -2.01 6.45
N ALA A 143 -34.35 -0.79 6.07
CA ALA A 143 -33.22 -0.37 5.25
C ALA A 143 -31.83 -0.95 5.60
N PHE A 144 -31.06 -1.19 4.54
CA PHE A 144 -29.60 -1.18 4.58
C PHE A 144 -29.16 0.27 4.84
N GLU A 145 -28.78 0.58 6.08
CA GLU A 145 -28.09 1.85 6.36
C GLU A 145 -26.68 1.78 5.77
N ALA A 146 -26.54 2.35 4.58
CA ALA A 146 -25.27 2.86 4.11
C ALA A 146 -24.86 3.99 5.06
N GLY A 147 -23.92 3.70 5.97
CA GLY A 147 -23.26 4.73 6.75
C GLY A 147 -22.52 5.69 5.80
N ASN A 148 -23.12 6.86 5.60
CA ASN A 148 -22.47 8.02 5.03
C ASN A 148 -21.24 8.36 5.87
N PHE A 149 -20.04 8.17 5.31
CA PHE A 149 -18.83 8.82 5.84
C PHE A 149 -18.77 10.21 5.21
N ASP A 150 -19.39 11.15 5.89
CA ASP A 150 -19.33 12.58 5.62
C ASP A 150 -18.00 13.11 6.19
N PHE A 151 -17.04 13.46 5.33
CA PHE A 151 -15.91 14.29 5.73
C PHE A 151 -16.36 15.76 5.67
N GLY A 152 -17.24 16.10 6.59
CA GLY A 152 -17.59 17.48 6.91
C GLY A 152 -16.41 18.13 7.63
N ALA A 153 -15.87 19.16 6.98
CA ALA A 153 -15.37 20.41 7.54
C ALA A 153 -15.04 20.42 9.05
N ASP A 154 -13.75 20.50 9.35
CA ASP A 154 -13.26 21.25 10.51
C ASP A 154 -11.77 21.58 10.31
N LEU A 155 -11.50 22.71 9.65
CA LEU A 155 -10.29 23.49 9.90
C LEU A 155 -10.71 24.97 9.97
N LYS A 156 -10.49 25.52 11.17
CA LYS A 156 -10.72 26.89 11.61
C LYS A 156 -9.90 27.91 10.84
#